data_AF-A0A645I8P7-F1
#
_entry.id   AF-A0A645I8P7-F1
#
_cell.length_a   1.000
_cell.length_b   1.000
_cell.length_c   1.000
_cell.angle_alpha   90.00
_cell.angle_beta   90.00
_cell.angle_gamma   90.00
#
_symmetry.space_group_name_H-M   'P 1'
#
loop_
_entity.id
_entity.type
_entity.pdbx_description
1 polymer ?
#
loop_
_entity_poly.entity_id
_entity_poly.type
_entity_poly.pdbx_seq_one_letter_code
_entity_poly.pdbx_strand_id
1 'polypeptide(L)'
;MIVVLTVVALVVSVGLADRLFAVATDEEYARTLGLPIRFYNYLTVILAAVAISLSMRTVGLLLVSALMVVPIAASRNLVTGFWLTMVLGMAIGVLSATGGIVGSFYWNAPPGALIVLIAIAVFIVSLPIGGALTRRRHADRAVPVVDEIVPAPHDHAEGHAHVHGGPDCHHPAVRHGDHVDYVHDGHRHAMHGDHYDEH
;
A
#
# COMPACT_ATOMS: atom_id res chain seq x y z
N MET A 1 11.55 30.91 -11.86
CA MET A 1 10.63 29.94 -12.48
C MET A 1 10.57 28.62 -11.69
N ILE A 2 11.69 27.92 -11.48
CA ILE A 2 11.72 26.65 -10.72
C ILE A 2 11.15 26.82 -9.31
N VAL A 3 11.64 27.80 -8.54
CA VAL A 3 11.15 28.06 -7.17
C VAL A 3 9.63 28.29 -7.11
N VAL A 4 9.09 29.09 -8.03
CA VAL A 4 7.64 29.37 -8.11
C VAL A 4 6.87 28.09 -8.38
N LEU A 5 7.30 27.29 -9.37
CA LEU A 5 6.67 26.00 -9.67
C LEU A 5 6.74 25.05 -8.47
N THR A 6 7.89 24.97 -7.79
CA THR A 6 8.05 24.11 -6.60
C THR A 6 7.11 24.54 -5.48
N VAL A 7 6.98 25.84 -5.21
CA VAL A 7 6.06 26.36 -4.20
C VAL A 7 4.61 26.05 -4.57
N VAL A 8 4.21 26.28 -5.83
CA VAL A 8 2.86 25.94 -6.31
C VAL A 8 2.60 24.44 -6.20
N ALA A 9 3.54 23.61 -6.64
CA ALA A 9 3.44 22.16 -6.57
C ALA A 9 3.32 21.67 -5.12
N LEU A 10 4.10 22.24 -4.21
CA LEU A 10 4.06 21.94 -2.79
C LEU A 10 2.71 22.34 -2.20
N VAL A 11 2.27 23.58 -2.40
CA VAL A 11 0.99 24.08 -1.87
C VAL A 11 -0.19 23.27 -2.38
N VAL A 12 -0.22 22.92 -3.67
CA VAL A 12 -1.28 22.08 -4.25
C VAL A 12 -1.23 20.66 -3.66
N SER A 13 -0.05 20.04 -3.61
CA SER A 13 0.10 18.66 -3.13
C SER A 13 -0.21 18.51 -1.64
N VAL A 14 0.18 19.51 -0.84
CA VAL A 14 -0.09 19.61 0.60
C VAL A 14 -1.58 19.94 0.79
N GLY A 15 -2.10 21.00 0.18
CA GLY A 15 -3.49 21.45 0.38
C GLY A 15 -4.55 20.43 -0.05
N LEU A 16 -4.26 19.58 -1.03
CA LEU A 16 -5.18 18.55 -1.53
C LEU A 16 -4.80 17.14 -1.06
N ALA A 17 -3.86 16.99 -0.14
CA ALA A 17 -3.28 15.70 0.26
C ALA A 17 -4.31 14.62 0.57
N ASP A 18 -5.35 14.94 1.36
CA ASP A 18 -6.36 13.95 1.75
C ASP A 18 -7.19 13.46 0.55
N ARG A 19 -7.47 14.36 -0.40
CA ARG A 19 -8.21 14.03 -1.63
C ARG A 19 -7.33 13.27 -2.62
N LEU A 20 -6.07 13.67 -2.76
CA LEU A 20 -5.08 12.99 -3.59
C LEU A 20 -4.80 11.58 -3.07
N PHE A 21 -4.73 11.40 -1.75
CA PHE A 21 -4.56 10.10 -1.12
C PHE A 21 -5.75 9.17 -1.37
N ALA A 22 -6.98 9.69 -1.24
CA ALA A 22 -8.18 8.91 -1.53
C ALA A 22 -8.17 8.37 -2.97
N VAL A 23 -7.93 9.25 -3.95
CA VAL A 23 -7.89 8.87 -5.37
C VAL A 23 -6.70 7.94 -5.69
N ALA A 24 -5.54 8.13 -5.06
CA ALA A 24 -4.36 7.31 -5.30
C ALA A 24 -4.41 5.92 -4.66
N THR A 25 -5.27 5.73 -3.65
CA THR A 25 -5.39 4.45 -2.93
C THR A 25 -6.53 3.60 -3.51
N ASP A 26 -7.68 4.22 -3.77
CA ASP A 26 -8.85 3.54 -4.34
C ASP A 26 -9.70 4.54 -5.12
N GLU A 27 -9.62 4.47 -6.45
CA GLU A 27 -10.34 5.35 -7.35
C GLU A 27 -11.86 5.09 -7.30
N GLU A 28 -12.27 3.82 -7.22
CA GLU A 28 -13.68 3.42 -7.13
C GLU A 28 -14.32 3.95 -5.84
N TYR A 29 -13.63 3.85 -4.70
CA TYR A 29 -14.07 4.41 -3.43
C TYR A 29 -14.13 5.95 -3.48
N ALA A 30 -13.16 6.61 -4.09
CA ALA A 30 -13.22 8.05 -4.29
C ALA A 30 -14.42 8.48 -5.16
N ARG A 31 -14.85 7.62 -6.10
CA ARG A 31 -16.01 7.87 -6.96
C ARG A 31 -17.31 7.85 -6.18
N THR A 32 -17.46 6.91 -5.24
CA THR A 32 -18.66 6.82 -4.39
C THR A 32 -18.75 7.97 -3.39
N LEU A 33 -17.62 8.57 -3.00
CA LEU A 33 -17.55 9.81 -2.23
C LEU A 33 -17.88 11.08 -3.04
N GLY A 34 -18.18 10.96 -4.33
CA GLY A 34 -18.52 12.09 -5.21
C GLY A 34 -17.34 12.99 -5.58
N LEU A 35 -16.09 12.51 -5.43
CA LEU A 35 -14.91 13.28 -5.80
C LEU A 35 -14.74 13.33 -7.33
N PRO A 36 -14.39 14.49 -7.92
CA PRO A 36 -14.11 14.60 -9.35
C PRO A 36 -12.74 13.99 -9.69
N ILE A 37 -12.68 12.66 -9.78
CA ILE A 37 -11.45 11.89 -10.01
C ILE A 37 -10.65 12.39 -11.22
N ARG A 38 -11.30 12.62 -12.36
CA ARG A 38 -10.63 13.06 -13.60
C ARG A 38 -9.82 14.34 -13.39
N PHE A 39 -10.36 15.27 -12.59
CA PHE A 39 -9.66 16.52 -12.27
C PHE A 39 -8.37 16.25 -11.48
N TYR A 40 -8.44 15.41 -10.44
CA TYR A 40 -7.27 15.08 -9.63
C TYR A 40 -6.22 14.29 -10.42
N ASN A 41 -6.64 13.34 -11.27
CA ASN A 41 -5.72 12.58 -12.11
C ASN A 41 -5.00 13.48 -13.13
N TYR A 42 -5.70 14.40 -13.78
CA TYR A 42 -5.02 15.35 -14.67
C TYR A 42 -4.13 16.33 -13.91
N LEU A 43 -4.56 16.79 -12.73
CA LEU A 43 -3.77 17.69 -11.90
C LEU A 43 -2.43 17.06 -11.51
N THR A 44 -2.42 15.81 -11.02
CA THR A 44 -1.19 15.12 -10.62
C THR A 44 -0.27 14.85 -11.80
N VAL A 45 -0.82 14.40 -12.94
CA VAL A 45 -0.04 14.15 -14.15
C VAL A 45 0.59 15.43 -14.71
N ILE A 46 -0.17 16.52 -14.80
CA ILE A 46 0.35 17.81 -15.29
C ILE A 46 1.42 18.34 -14.33
N LEU A 47 1.16 18.30 -13.03
CA LEU A 47 2.11 18.78 -12.02
C LEU A 47 3.42 17.99 -12.08
N ALA A 48 3.33 16.66 -12.15
CA ALA A 48 4.49 15.79 -12.27
C ALA A 48 5.25 16.02 -13.59
N ALA A 49 4.54 16.11 -14.72
CA ALA A 49 5.15 16.33 -16.03
C ALA A 49 5.94 17.64 -16.08
N VAL A 50 5.34 18.74 -15.62
CA VAL A 50 6.00 20.05 -15.59
C VAL A 50 7.19 20.03 -14.61
N ALA A 51 7.04 19.43 -13.43
CA ALA A 51 8.13 19.31 -12.45
C ALA A 51 9.32 18.52 -12.99
N ILE A 52 9.08 17.36 -13.62
CA ILE A 52 10.11 16.49 -14.20
C ILE A 52 10.79 17.17 -15.39
N SER A 53 10.00 17.78 -16.29
CA SER A 53 10.52 18.48 -17.47
C SER A 53 11.47 19.61 -17.08
N LEU A 54 11.09 20.44 -16.09
CA LEU A 54 11.95 21.51 -15.60
C LEU A 54 13.20 20.99 -14.87
N SER A 55 13.07 19.89 -14.12
CA SER A 55 14.18 19.30 -13.35
C SER A 55 15.21 18.60 -14.25
N MET A 56 14.78 17.99 -15.35
CA MET A 56 15.69 17.27 -16.26
C MET A 56 16.77 18.20 -16.85
N ARG A 57 16.43 19.47 -17.12
CA ARG A 57 17.38 20.44 -17.68
C ARG A 57 18.50 20.82 -16.70
N THR A 58 18.23 20.81 -15.40
CA THR A 58 19.20 21.23 -14.38
C THR A 58 20.06 20.07 -13.89
N VAL A 59 19.48 18.88 -13.77
CA VAL A 59 20.11 17.76 -13.06
C VAL A 59 20.49 16.60 -13.99
N GLY A 60 19.76 16.41 -15.09
CA GLY A 60 19.91 15.28 -16.00
C GLY A 60 18.99 14.10 -15.69
N LEU A 61 18.70 13.31 -16.73
CA LEU A 61 17.66 12.27 -16.72
C LEU A 61 17.90 11.15 -15.69
N LEU A 62 19.16 10.74 -15.51
CA LEU A 62 19.53 9.66 -14.57
C LEU A 62 19.22 10.03 -13.11
N LEU A 63 19.46 11.27 -12.71
CA LEU A 63 19.22 11.67 -11.33
C LEU A 63 17.73 11.86 -11.06
N VAL A 64 16.99 12.37 -12.03
CA VAL A 64 15.55 12.59 -11.91
C VAL A 64 14.81 11.27 -11.69
N SER A 65 15.14 10.21 -12.46
CA SER A 65 14.49 8.91 -12.28
C SER A 65 14.77 8.29 -10.91
N ALA A 66 16.03 8.35 -10.46
CA ALA A 66 16.43 7.83 -9.16
C ALA A 66 15.79 8.61 -8.00
N LEU A 67 15.87 9.94 -8.00
CA LEU A 67 15.35 10.77 -6.92
C LEU A 67 13.83 10.87 -6.87
N MET A 68 13.13 10.61 -7.99
CA MET A 68 11.66 10.57 -7.99
C MET A 68 11.14 9.34 -7.24
N VAL A 69 11.77 8.17 -7.42
CA VAL A 69 11.23 6.90 -6.91
C VAL A 69 11.86 6.51 -5.57
N VAL A 70 13.19 6.56 -5.47
CA VAL A 70 13.95 5.91 -4.39
C VAL A 70 13.70 6.55 -3.00
N PRO A 71 13.75 7.88 -2.82
CA PRO A 71 13.51 8.50 -1.51
C PRO A 71 12.08 8.26 -0.99
N ILE A 72 11.09 8.25 -1.89
CA ILE A 72 9.69 8.00 -1.55
C ILE A 72 9.50 6.54 -1.15
N ALA A 73 10.09 5.60 -1.89
CA ALA A 73 10.07 4.19 -1.55
C ALA A 73 10.74 3.93 -0.19
N ALA A 74 11.89 4.55 0.08
CA ALA A 74 12.57 4.45 1.37
C ALA A 74 11.69 4.96 2.51
N SER A 75 10.98 6.07 2.30
CA SER A 75 10.10 6.66 3.31
C SER A 75 8.88 5.79 3.61
N ARG A 76 8.28 5.19 2.58
CA ARG A 76 7.15 4.26 2.75
C ARG A 76 7.50 3.01 3.57
N ASN A 77 8.76 2.57 3.55
CA ASN A 77 9.20 1.45 4.40
C ASN A 77 9.24 1.81 5.88
N LEU A 78 9.49 3.08 6.22
CA LEU A 78 9.67 3.52 7.62
C LEU A 78 8.35 3.89 8.30
N VAL A 79 7.46 4.57 7.58
CA VAL A 79 6.29 5.23 8.17
C VAL A 79 4.99 4.88 7.49
N THR A 80 3.91 4.87 8.28
CA THR A 80 2.53 4.75 7.81
C THR A 80 1.88 6.13 7.78
N GLY A 81 1.25 6.48 6.67
CA GLY A 81 0.50 7.73 6.50
C GLY A 81 1.05 8.61 5.37
N PHE A 82 0.15 9.14 4.54
CA PHE A 82 0.48 9.89 3.33
C PHE A 82 1.40 11.08 3.59
N TRP A 83 1.00 11.93 4.55
CA TRP A 83 1.74 13.12 4.95
C TRP A 83 3.16 12.81 5.41
N LEU A 84 3.29 11.83 6.30
CA LEU A 84 4.58 11.46 6.86
C LEU A 84 5.49 10.84 5.79
N THR A 85 4.94 10.03 4.87
CA THR A 85 5.71 9.50 3.72
C THR A 85 6.18 10.60 2.78
N MET A 86 5.38 11.64 2.56
CA MET A 86 5.73 12.76 1.69
C MET A 86 6.85 13.61 2.31
N VAL A 87 6.72 13.96 3.61
CA VAL A 87 7.72 14.76 4.33
C VAL A 87 9.05 14.00 4.47
N LEU A 88 9.01 12.73 4.88
CA LEU A 88 10.23 11.90 4.93
C LEU A 88 10.84 11.71 3.55
N GLY A 89 10.04 11.56 2.49
CA GLY A 89 10.53 11.42 1.12
C GLY A 89 11.35 12.64 0.69
N MET A 90 10.82 13.82 0.95
CA MET A 90 11.53 15.09 0.72
C MET A 90 12.80 15.19 1.58
N ALA A 91 12.71 14.87 2.87
CA ALA A 91 13.86 14.94 3.77
C ALA A 91 15.00 14.00 3.32
N ILE A 92 14.68 12.73 3.04
CA ILE A 92 15.65 11.75 2.51
C ILE A 92 16.24 12.25 1.19
N GLY A 93 15.41 12.74 0.27
CA GLY A 93 15.88 13.26 -1.02
C GLY A 93 16.87 14.42 -0.87
N VAL A 94 16.56 15.40 -0.02
CA VAL A 94 17.43 16.55 0.25
C VAL A 94 18.72 16.12 0.95
N LEU A 95 18.64 15.21 1.91
CA LEU A 95 19.82 14.67 2.61
C LEU A 95 20.71 13.88 1.65
N SER A 96 20.15 13.04 0.78
CA SER A 96 20.91 12.30 -0.24
C SER A 96 21.54 13.23 -1.27
N ALA A 97 20.83 14.27 -1.74
CA ALA A 97 21.37 15.25 -2.67
C ALA A 97 22.51 16.05 -2.05
N THR A 98 22.31 16.57 -0.84
CA THR A 98 23.32 17.36 -0.13
C THR A 98 24.53 16.50 0.23
N GLY A 99 24.31 15.30 0.76
CA GLY A 99 25.36 14.33 1.07
C GLY A 99 26.14 13.90 -0.17
N GLY A 100 25.47 13.70 -1.32
CA GLY A 100 26.13 13.34 -2.58
C GLY A 100 26.98 14.46 -3.16
N ILE A 101 26.53 15.72 -3.05
CA ILE A 101 27.33 16.89 -3.46
C ILE A 101 28.57 17.04 -2.57
N VAL A 102 28.40 16.95 -1.25
CA VAL A 102 29.53 17.04 -0.30
C VAL A 102 30.50 15.88 -0.49
N GLY A 103 30.02 14.65 -0.64
CA GLY A 103 30.85 13.48 -0.90
C GLY A 103 31.59 13.57 -2.24
N SER A 104 30.95 14.15 -3.27
CA SER A 104 31.55 14.38 -4.58
C SER A 104 32.76 15.31 -4.50
N PHE A 105 32.71 16.31 -3.62
CA PHE A 105 33.84 17.22 -3.38
C PHE A 105 35.09 16.49 -2.85
N TYR A 106 34.92 15.50 -1.96
CA TYR A 106 36.05 14.77 -1.37
C TYR A 106 36.56 13.63 -2.24
N TRP A 107 35.67 12.89 -2.90
CA TRP A 107 36.03 11.72 -3.69
C TRP A 107 36.25 12.00 -5.18
N ASN A 108 36.11 13.25 -5.61
CA ASN A 108 36.29 13.68 -7.00
C ASN A 108 35.46 12.83 -8.00
N ALA A 109 34.33 12.30 -7.53
CA ALA A 109 33.43 11.43 -8.29
C ALA A 109 32.28 12.25 -8.89
N PRO A 110 31.68 11.81 -10.01
CA PRO A 110 30.54 12.50 -10.61
C PRO A 110 29.40 12.71 -9.60
N PRO A 111 28.94 13.95 -9.36
CA PRO A 111 27.97 14.24 -8.30
C PRO A 111 26.64 13.53 -8.51
N GLY A 112 26.19 13.42 -9.77
CA GLY A 112 24.97 12.67 -10.10
C GLY A 112 25.05 11.21 -9.67
N ALA A 113 26.15 10.52 -9.94
CA ALA A 113 26.33 9.12 -9.58
C ALA A 113 26.34 8.93 -8.05
N LEU A 114 27.03 9.81 -7.31
CA LEU A 114 27.08 9.72 -5.85
C LEU A 114 25.73 9.95 -5.19
N ILE A 115 24.93 10.91 -5.69
CA ILE A 115 23.59 11.16 -5.14
C ILE A 115 22.71 9.90 -5.33
N VAL A 116 22.77 9.26 -6.51
CA VAL A 116 22.04 7.99 -6.74
C VAL A 116 22.52 6.90 -5.80
N LEU A 117 23.84 6.71 -5.67
CA LEU A 117 24.40 5.67 -4.80
C LEU A 117 24.00 5.85 -3.34
N ILE A 118 24.02 7.09 -2.85
CA ILE A 118 23.57 7.40 -1.48
C ILE A 118 22.07 7.15 -1.33
N ALA A 119 21.25 7.58 -2.30
CA ALA A 119 19.81 7.34 -2.26
C ALA A 119 19.48 5.83 -2.24
N ILE A 120 20.16 5.03 -3.06
CA ILE A 120 20.01 3.57 -3.09
C ILE A 120 20.50 2.95 -1.78
N ALA A 121 21.63 3.40 -1.23
CA ALA A 121 22.13 2.93 0.05
C ALA A 121 21.12 3.19 1.18
N VAL A 122 20.53 4.39 1.23
CA VAL A 122 19.47 4.72 2.19
C VAL A 122 18.24 3.82 1.98
N PHE A 123 17.84 3.55 0.73
CA PHE A 123 16.75 2.63 0.44
C PHE A 123 17.04 1.21 0.91
N ILE A 124 18.23 0.66 0.65
CA ILE A 124 18.61 -0.69 1.10
C ILE A 124 18.59 -0.77 2.63
N VAL A 125 19.11 0.25 3.32
CA VAL A 125 19.08 0.32 4.79
C VAL A 125 17.65 0.46 5.32
N SER A 126 16.75 1.10 4.56
CA SER A 126 15.34 1.24 4.93
C SER A 126 14.57 -0.09 4.97
N LEU A 127 14.98 -1.09 4.18
CA LEU A 127 14.30 -2.40 4.07
C LEU A 127 14.31 -3.20 5.39
N PRO A 128 15.47 -3.50 6.02
CA PRO A 128 15.49 -4.23 7.28
C PRO A 128 14.84 -3.43 8.42
N ILE A 129 14.96 -2.10 8.40
CA ILE A 129 14.32 -1.22 9.38
C ILE A 129 12.79 -1.30 9.25
N GLY A 130 12.26 -1.17 8.05
CA GLY A 130 10.82 -1.29 7.78
C GLY A 130 10.27 -2.68 8.12
N GLY A 131 11.01 -3.74 7.79
CA GLY A 131 10.67 -5.11 8.16
C GLY A 131 10.64 -5.32 9.67
N ALA A 132 11.65 -4.83 10.39
CA ALA A 132 11.70 -4.92 11.86
C ALA A 132 10.57 -4.11 12.53
N LEU A 133 10.27 -2.91 12.04
CA LEU A 133 9.18 -2.07 12.54
C LEU A 133 7.80 -2.69 12.30
N THR A 134 7.59 -3.32 11.14
CA THR A 134 6.33 -3.99 10.81
C THR A 134 6.12 -5.24 11.67
N ARG A 135 7.19 -6.00 11.92
CA ARG A 135 7.16 -7.17 12.82
C ARG A 135 6.83 -6.77 14.26
N ARG A 136 7.35 -5.63 14.74
CA ARG A 136 6.98 -5.06 16.05
C ARG A 136 5.52 -4.63 16.10
N ARG A 137 5.04 -3.91 15.07
CA ARG A 137 3.63 -3.50 14.98
C ARG A 137 2.66 -4.69 14.94
N HIS A 138 3.04 -5.82 14.35
CA HIS A 138 2.24 -7.05 14.39
C HIS A 138 2.29 -7.76 15.74
N ALA A 139 3.46 -7.76 16.41
CA ALA A 139 3.56 -8.30 17.77
C ALA A 139 2.69 -7.51 18.77
N ASP A 140 2.67 -6.18 18.64
CA ASP A 140 1.87 -5.29 19.49
C ASP A 140 0.37 -5.31 19.15
N ARG A 141 0.00 -5.81 17.96
CA ARG A 141 -1.40 -5.99 17.50
C ARG A 141 -1.88 -7.43 17.64
N ALA A 142 -1.30 -8.22 18.53
CA ALA A 142 -1.91 -9.46 18.96
C ALA A 142 -3.30 -9.11 19.54
N VAL A 143 -4.34 -9.25 18.73
CA VAL A 143 -5.72 -9.21 19.18
C VAL A 143 -5.83 -10.34 20.20
N PRO A 144 -6.21 -10.09 21.46
CA PRO A 144 -6.47 -11.17 22.38
C PRO A 144 -7.52 -12.05 21.70
N VAL A 145 -7.12 -13.29 21.36
CA VAL A 145 -8.07 -14.31 20.96
C VAL A 145 -8.93 -14.48 22.19
N VAL A 146 -10.16 -13.99 22.12
CA VAL A 146 -11.15 -14.29 23.13
C VAL A 146 -11.43 -15.78 22.91
N ASP A 147 -10.84 -16.64 23.74
CA ASP A 147 -11.08 -18.10 23.76
C ASP A 147 -12.55 -18.44 24.06
N GLU A 148 -13.38 -17.44 24.32
CA GLU A 148 -14.81 -17.54 24.26
C GLU A 148 -15.23 -17.70 22.79
N ILE A 149 -15.15 -18.95 22.32
CA ILE A 149 -16.09 -19.48 21.36
C ILE A 149 -17.46 -19.30 22.02
N VAL A 150 -18.05 -18.11 21.92
CA VAL A 150 -19.50 -17.99 21.95
C VAL A 150 -19.91 -18.79 20.73
N PRO A 151 -20.49 -20.00 20.90
CA PRO A 151 -20.94 -20.74 19.75
C PRO A 151 -21.93 -19.82 19.05
N ALA A 152 -21.57 -19.33 17.86
CA ALA A 152 -22.53 -18.64 17.02
C ALA A 152 -23.73 -19.59 16.92
N PRO A 153 -24.97 -19.13 17.16
CA PRO A 153 -26.13 -20.00 17.06
C PRO A 153 -26.07 -20.71 15.70
N HIS A 154 -25.79 -22.01 15.72
CA HIS A 154 -25.83 -22.86 14.56
C HIS A 154 -27.27 -23.33 14.53
N ASP A 155 -28.02 -22.84 13.55
CA ASP A 155 -29.32 -23.41 13.27
C ASP A 155 -29.09 -24.77 12.62
N HIS A 156 -29.75 -25.79 13.15
CA HIS A 156 -29.75 -27.10 12.52
C HIS A 156 -30.41 -26.98 11.15
N ALA A 157 -29.71 -27.39 10.09
CA ALA A 157 -30.24 -27.36 8.74
C ALA A 157 -31.59 -28.10 8.69
N GLU A 158 -32.60 -27.53 8.02
CA GLU A 158 -33.88 -28.20 7.81
C GLU A 158 -33.66 -29.58 7.18
N GLY A 159 -34.13 -30.63 7.85
CA GLY A 159 -33.91 -32.01 7.42
C GLY A 159 -34.47 -32.26 6.02
N HIS A 160 -33.61 -32.65 5.08
CA HIS A 160 -33.98 -32.96 3.71
C HIS A 160 -33.58 -34.40 3.34
N ALA A 161 -34.31 -34.97 2.37
CA ALA A 161 -34.41 -36.41 2.15
C ALA A 161 -33.19 -37.07 1.47
N HIS A 162 -32.06 -36.37 1.33
CA HIS A 162 -30.88 -36.90 0.65
C HIS A 162 -29.62 -36.78 1.52
N VAL A 163 -28.66 -37.68 1.27
CA VAL A 163 -27.37 -37.69 1.96
C VAL A 163 -26.36 -36.89 1.15
N HIS A 164 -25.74 -35.87 1.76
CA HIS A 164 -24.67 -35.13 1.13
C HIS A 164 -23.50 -36.05 0.76
N GLY A 165 -23.05 -35.99 -0.49
CA GLY A 165 -22.05 -36.92 -1.06
C GLY A 165 -22.64 -38.22 -1.65
N GLY A 166 -23.95 -38.44 -1.54
CA GLY A 166 -24.67 -39.50 -2.25
C GLY A 166 -24.95 -39.16 -3.71
N PRO A 167 -25.39 -40.14 -4.53
CA PRO A 167 -25.71 -39.94 -5.95
C PRO A 167 -26.84 -38.93 -6.19
N ASP A 168 -27.66 -38.67 -5.16
CA ASP A 168 -28.78 -37.73 -5.24
C ASP A 168 -28.40 -36.29 -4.83
N CYS A 169 -27.18 -36.08 -4.31
CA CYS A 169 -26.69 -34.77 -3.87
C CYS A 169 -25.99 -34.01 -5.00
N HIS A 170 -26.67 -33.01 -5.56
CA HIS A 170 -26.15 -32.19 -6.66
C HIS A 170 -25.52 -30.86 -6.18
N HIS A 171 -25.32 -30.68 -4.87
CA HIS A 171 -24.75 -29.45 -4.32
C HIS A 171 -23.24 -29.34 -4.61
N PRO A 172 -22.74 -28.14 -4.97
CA PRO A 172 -21.31 -27.90 -5.11
C PRO A 172 -20.56 -28.24 -3.81
N ALA A 173 -19.64 -29.19 -3.90
CA ALA A 173 -18.76 -29.57 -2.80
C ALA A 173 -17.53 -28.66 -2.76
N VAL A 174 -17.29 -28.00 -1.64
CA VAL A 174 -16.14 -27.13 -1.39
C VAL A 174 -15.27 -27.76 -0.31
N ARG A 175 -14.02 -28.11 -0.64
CA ARG A 175 -13.08 -28.67 0.32
C ARG A 175 -12.32 -27.55 1.02
N HIS A 176 -12.38 -27.49 2.35
CA HIS A 176 -11.64 -26.52 3.15
C HIS A 176 -10.98 -27.21 4.35
N GLY A 177 -9.65 -27.16 4.41
CA GLY A 177 -8.89 -27.84 5.45
C GLY A 177 -9.09 -29.36 5.42
N ASP A 178 -9.58 -29.91 6.53
CA ASP A 178 -9.79 -31.34 6.76
C ASP A 178 -11.23 -31.83 6.50
N HIS A 179 -12.15 -30.94 6.15
CA HIS A 179 -13.56 -31.26 5.89
C HIS A 179 -14.04 -30.78 4.52
N VAL A 180 -15.22 -31.23 4.13
CA VAL A 180 -15.90 -30.87 2.88
C VAL A 180 -17.27 -30.34 3.22
N ASP A 181 -17.60 -29.19 2.66
CA ASP A 181 -18.86 -28.50 2.85
C ASP A 181 -19.66 -28.50 1.56
N TYR A 182 -20.97 -28.48 1.70
CA TYR A 182 -21.90 -28.42 0.59
C TYR A 182 -22.61 -27.08 0.63
N VAL A 183 -22.63 -26.37 -0.50
CA VAL A 183 -23.25 -25.04 -0.59
C VAL A 183 -24.63 -25.17 -1.22
N HIS A 184 -25.65 -24.63 -0.56
CA HIS A 184 -27.02 -24.58 -1.06
C HIS A 184 -27.67 -23.24 -0.68
N ASP A 185 -28.37 -22.60 -1.63
CA ASP A 185 -29.10 -21.33 -1.41
C ASP A 185 -28.32 -20.20 -0.71
N GLY A 186 -26.99 -20.20 -0.84
CA GLY A 186 -26.11 -19.20 -0.23
C GLY A 186 -25.63 -19.55 1.18
N HIS A 187 -26.07 -20.68 1.72
CA HIS A 187 -25.69 -21.22 3.03
C HIS A 187 -24.70 -22.37 2.90
N ARG A 188 -23.81 -22.49 3.87
CA ARG A 188 -22.78 -23.53 3.94
C ARG A 188 -23.21 -24.60 4.93
N HIS A 189 -23.35 -25.83 4.46
CA HIS A 189 -23.66 -26.98 5.32
C HIS A 189 -22.37 -27.71 5.67
N ALA A 190 -22.04 -27.73 6.96
CA ALA A 190 -20.89 -28.42 7.50
C ALA A 190 -21.35 -29.67 8.28
N MET A 191 -20.72 -30.83 8.03
CA MET A 191 -21.00 -32.03 8.81
C MET A 191 -20.38 -31.90 10.20
N HIS A 192 -21.20 -31.95 11.25
CA HIS A 192 -20.77 -31.91 12.64
C HIS A 192 -21.28 -33.17 13.35
N GLY A 193 -20.43 -34.18 13.46
CA GLY A 193 -20.81 -35.46 14.07
C GLY A 193 -21.89 -36.17 13.27
N ASP A 194 -23.13 -36.18 13.77
CA ASP A 194 -24.29 -36.85 13.19
C ASP A 194 -25.30 -35.91 12.51
N HIS A 195 -25.04 -34.60 12.50
CA HIS A 195 -25.91 -33.59 11.90
C HIS A 195 -25.14 -32.64 10.97
N TYR A 196 -25.88 -31.78 10.27
CA TYR A 196 -25.33 -30.72 9.44
C TYR A 196 -25.71 -29.37 10.03
N ASP A 197 -24.70 -28.54 10.28
CA ASP A 197 -24.86 -27.16 10.75
C ASP A 197 -24.94 -26.23 9.54
N GLU A 198 -25.85 -25.25 9.60
CA GLU A 198 -25.98 -24.20 8.60
C GLU A 198 -25.23 -22.92 9.03
N HIS A 199 -24.49 -22.33 8.09
CA HIS A 199 -23.69 -21.11 8.29
C HIS A 199 -23.90 -20.10 7.16
#